data_AF-A0A7W7N873-F1
#
_entry.id   AF-A0A7W7N873-F1
#
_cell.length_a   1.000
_cell.length_b   1.000
_cell.length_c   1.000
_cell.angle_alpha   90.00
_cell.angle_beta   90.00
_cell.angle_gamma   90.00
#
_symmetry.space_group_name_H-M   'P 1'
#
loop_
_entity.id
_entity.type
_entity.pdbx_description
1 polymer ?
#
loop_
_entity_poly.entity_id
_entity_poly.type
_entity_poly.pdbx_seq_one_letter_code
_entity_poly.pdbx_strand_id
1 'polypeptide(L)'
;MGSFCALTLNGYEIDQSKSYISTFWSCFFNEDDRRSRSVPYDLYYTQPITDNNNVPTFEYSASVDTMKLRLEIMGYTLDKVKLKYADGIEIALKSRQQYNAELFNTVENSDEKHLNILKNGGFEYWLKLIKYIFDNKITNFSDNLELHDDIYSFILDYNDVDEDLYLGYPNIGIGYFLRGALEAVEPRSELILDITSVVDSGYYKEDEPVCASTAQMYLDSTLPFQKIIILTEGSSDSKILSKALKLLYPKVYSYFSFLDFDTYKAEGGSAMLEKTVKSFAAAGISNKIIALFDYDAAGVAATERLKKRKFPSNFRVITLPAIELANNYPTIGPDGIIYENVNGRACSIEMYLGIDILTGANNTLVPVKWKNIEAQINTCQGEISRKAELQKKYLKEIRVAIANGSLQSDHDWTGLISVLDRIFVVASSIDHAPTYLNYR
;
A
#
# COMPACT_ATOMS: atom_id res chain seq x y z
N MET A 1 29.04 22.39 7.52
CA MET A 1 27.92 22.13 6.60
C MET A 1 26.99 21.12 7.24
N GLY A 2 25.70 21.13 6.93
CA GLY A 2 24.76 20.11 7.42
C GLY A 2 24.81 18.85 6.56
N SER A 3 24.46 17.70 7.13
CA SER A 3 24.27 16.43 6.42
C SER A 3 22.79 16.23 6.17
N PHE A 4 22.42 15.78 4.97
CA PHE A 4 21.01 15.73 4.52
C PHE A 4 20.66 14.35 3.95
N CYS A 5 19.41 13.95 4.16
CA CYS A 5 18.75 12.92 3.37
C CYS A 5 17.96 13.62 2.27
N ALA A 6 17.97 13.09 1.04
CA ALA A 6 17.24 13.64 -0.08
C ALA A 6 16.26 12.60 -0.64
N LEU A 7 15.00 13.00 -0.84
CA LEU A 7 14.00 12.22 -1.53
C LEU A 7 13.88 12.74 -2.97
N THR A 8 14.16 11.89 -3.94
CA THR A 8 14.17 12.26 -5.35
C THR A 8 13.24 11.37 -6.17
N LEU A 9 12.47 11.98 -7.06
CA LEU A 9 11.58 11.30 -7.99
C LEU A 9 12.08 11.51 -9.41
N ASN A 10 12.48 10.43 -10.09
CA ASN A 10 13.05 10.49 -11.44
C ASN A 10 14.22 11.51 -11.56
N GLY A 11 15.02 11.64 -10.50
CA GLY A 11 16.17 12.56 -10.43
C GLY A 11 15.82 14.03 -10.15
N TYR A 12 14.56 14.35 -9.84
CA TYR A 12 14.15 15.63 -9.29
C TYR A 12 14.06 15.53 -7.76
N GLU A 13 14.76 16.39 -7.01
CA GLU A 13 14.65 16.44 -5.55
C GLU A 13 13.29 17.03 -5.15
N ILE A 14 12.44 16.21 -4.55
CA ILE A 14 11.14 16.64 -4.06
C ILE A 14 11.25 17.15 -2.62
N ASP A 15 12.02 16.48 -1.77
CA ASP A 15 12.05 16.79 -0.33
C ASP A 15 13.43 16.49 0.29
N GLN A 16 13.76 17.14 1.41
CA GLN A 16 15.03 16.96 2.12
C GLN A 16 14.90 17.07 3.65
N SER A 17 15.66 16.23 4.36
CA SER A 17 15.66 16.19 5.83
C SER A 17 17.07 16.27 6.38
N LYS A 18 17.29 17.15 7.35
CA LYS A 18 18.61 17.38 7.94
C LYS A 18 18.89 16.37 9.05
N SER A 19 20.12 15.84 9.07
CA SER A 19 20.68 14.92 10.06
C SER A 19 20.04 13.53 10.17
N TYR A 20 18.72 13.43 10.06
CA TYR A 20 17.98 12.18 10.18
C TYR A 20 16.94 12.04 9.07
N ILE A 21 16.64 10.80 8.71
CA ILE A 21 15.55 10.44 7.81
C ILE A 21 14.20 10.90 8.39
N SER A 22 13.30 11.38 7.53
CA SER A 22 11.91 11.59 7.92
C SER A 22 11.24 10.26 8.29
N THR A 23 10.57 10.22 9.43
CA THR A 23 9.81 9.05 9.88
C THR A 23 8.70 8.66 8.91
N PHE A 24 8.19 9.61 8.13
CA PHE A 24 7.16 9.34 7.13
C PHE A 24 7.76 8.64 5.91
N TRP A 25 8.92 9.08 5.43
CA TRP A 25 9.58 8.47 4.27
C TRP A 25 10.08 7.07 4.58
N SER A 26 10.58 6.83 5.80
CA SER A 26 11.05 5.52 6.23
C SER A 26 9.97 4.43 6.13
N CYS A 27 8.70 4.82 6.13
CA CYS A 27 7.59 3.89 6.01
C CYS A 27 7.16 3.59 4.56
N PHE A 28 7.72 4.29 3.57
CA PHE A 28 7.49 4.01 2.14
C PHE A 28 8.46 2.97 1.59
N PHE A 29 9.62 2.80 2.23
CA PHE A 29 10.68 1.89 1.80
C PHE A 29 10.79 0.69 2.73
N ASN A 30 11.09 -0.47 2.14
CA ASN A 30 11.48 -1.66 2.88
C ASN A 30 13.00 -1.74 2.93
N GLU A 31 13.55 -2.50 3.89
CA GLU A 31 15.00 -2.76 3.91
C GLU A 31 15.50 -3.49 2.66
N ASP A 32 14.66 -4.31 2.04
CA ASP A 32 14.98 -4.98 0.77
C ASP A 32 15.03 -4.01 -0.43
N ASP A 33 14.69 -2.72 -0.24
CA ASP A 33 14.87 -1.67 -1.25
C ASP A 33 16.21 -0.94 -1.10
N ARG A 34 16.98 -1.26 -0.04
CA ARG A 34 18.30 -0.71 0.15
C ARG A 34 19.22 -1.18 -0.97
N ARG A 35 19.96 -0.25 -1.55
CA ARG A 35 21.04 -0.54 -2.49
C ARG A 35 22.28 0.24 -2.10
N SER A 36 23.42 -0.42 -2.25
CA SER A 36 24.73 0.22 -2.18
C SER A 36 25.36 0.20 -3.56
N ARG A 37 25.74 1.38 -4.04
CA ARG A 37 26.43 1.55 -5.33
C ARG A 37 27.77 2.22 -5.07
N SER A 38 28.65 2.18 -6.07
CA SER A 38 29.85 3.00 -6.12
C SER A 38 29.68 3.92 -7.33
N VAL A 39 29.57 5.22 -7.10
CA VAL A 39 29.28 6.21 -8.16
C VAL A 39 30.42 7.22 -8.29
N PRO A 40 30.69 7.76 -9.49
CA PRO A 40 31.64 8.85 -9.66
C PRO A 40 31.19 10.06 -8.84
N TYR A 41 32.08 10.54 -7.99
CA TYR A 41 31.81 11.59 -7.02
C TYR A 41 31.32 12.89 -7.69
N ASP A 42 31.95 13.28 -8.79
CA ASP A 42 31.72 14.52 -9.55
C ASP A 42 30.35 14.60 -10.25
N LEU A 43 29.67 13.46 -10.40
CA LEU A 43 28.33 13.40 -10.97
C LEU A 43 27.21 13.53 -9.93
N TYR A 44 27.52 13.32 -8.65
CA TYR A 44 26.50 13.19 -7.59
C TYR A 44 26.66 14.18 -6.45
N TYR A 45 27.86 14.72 -6.22
CA TYR A 45 28.14 15.58 -5.07
C TYR A 45 28.97 16.80 -5.46
N THR A 46 28.68 17.92 -4.80
CA THR A 46 29.35 19.22 -5.05
C THR A 46 30.59 19.44 -4.18
N GLN A 47 30.79 18.67 -3.10
CA GLN A 47 32.00 18.68 -2.27
C GLN A 47 32.55 17.28 -1.95
N PRO A 48 33.89 17.06 -2.05
CA PRO A 48 34.49 15.73 -1.89
C PRO A 48 34.10 15.10 -0.56
N ILE A 49 33.40 13.98 -0.63
CA ILE A 49 33.06 13.17 0.55
C ILE A 49 34.29 12.32 0.93
N THR A 50 35.02 11.83 -0.08
CA THR A 50 36.27 11.06 0.11
C THR A 50 37.30 11.45 -0.94
N ASP A 51 38.58 11.08 -0.73
CA ASP A 51 39.66 11.26 -1.71
C ASP A 51 39.55 10.32 -2.93
N ASN A 52 38.55 9.43 -2.96
CA ASN A 52 38.32 8.50 -4.07
C ASN A 52 37.40 9.09 -5.12
N ASN A 53 37.74 8.86 -6.40
CA ASN A 53 36.90 9.24 -7.53
C ASN A 53 35.51 8.59 -7.51
N ASN A 54 35.38 7.42 -6.87
CA ASN A 54 34.11 6.77 -6.65
C ASN A 54 33.77 6.74 -5.15
N VAL A 55 32.55 7.11 -4.81
CA VAL A 55 32.03 7.11 -3.44
C VAL A 55 30.96 6.04 -3.28
N PRO A 56 30.94 5.31 -2.15
CA PRO A 56 29.82 4.44 -1.83
C PRO A 56 28.56 5.27 -1.61
N THR A 57 27.44 4.89 -2.22
CA THR A 57 26.14 5.47 -1.91
C THR A 57 25.32 4.53 -1.04
N PHE A 58 24.53 5.11 -0.16
CA PHE A 58 23.59 4.44 0.70
C PHE A 58 22.20 4.96 0.36
N GLU A 59 21.45 4.18 -0.40
CA GLU A 59 20.14 4.59 -0.93
C GLU A 59 19.08 3.53 -0.67
N TYR A 60 17.83 3.97 -0.57
CA TYR A 60 16.66 3.13 -0.76
C TYR A 60 16.01 3.49 -2.09
N SER A 61 15.67 2.50 -2.90
CA SER A 61 15.12 2.74 -4.23
C SER A 61 14.03 1.74 -4.59
N ALA A 62 12.94 2.26 -5.15
CA ALA A 62 11.86 1.44 -5.66
C ALA A 62 11.16 2.11 -6.84
N SER A 63 10.58 1.30 -7.73
CA SER A 63 9.89 1.80 -8.91
C SER A 63 8.64 2.59 -8.55
N VAL A 64 8.23 3.49 -9.45
CA VAL A 64 6.99 4.24 -9.36
C VAL A 64 5.78 3.31 -9.21
N ASP A 65 5.70 2.22 -9.98
CA ASP A 65 4.62 1.23 -9.82
C ASP A 65 4.58 0.61 -8.41
N THR A 66 5.75 0.30 -7.85
CA THR A 66 5.85 -0.22 -6.49
C THR A 66 5.36 0.82 -5.47
N MET A 67 5.76 2.09 -5.64
CA MET A 67 5.32 3.18 -4.77
C MET A 67 3.83 3.44 -4.87
N LYS A 68 3.26 3.43 -6.08
CA LYS A 68 1.81 3.54 -6.30
C LYS A 68 1.08 2.45 -5.54
N LEU A 69 1.50 1.19 -5.68
CA LEU A 69 0.89 0.06 -4.96
C LEU A 69 0.99 0.22 -3.43
N ARG A 70 2.14 0.60 -2.90
CA ARG A 70 2.32 0.83 -1.45
C ARG A 70 1.40 1.92 -0.93
N LEU A 71 1.40 3.09 -1.59
CA LEU A 71 0.56 4.22 -1.22
C LEU A 71 -0.93 3.90 -1.33
N GLU A 72 -1.35 3.14 -2.34
CA GLU A 72 -2.73 2.64 -2.48
C GLU A 72 -3.11 1.72 -1.32
N ILE A 73 -2.29 0.71 -0.98
CA ILE A 73 -2.53 -0.19 0.16
C ILE A 73 -2.61 0.57 1.47
N MET A 74 -1.75 1.57 1.61
CA MET A 74 -1.77 2.49 2.72
C MET A 74 -3.06 3.30 2.72
N GLY A 75 -3.65 3.65 1.58
CA GLY A 75 -4.96 4.31 1.50
C GLY A 75 -4.90 5.72 0.92
N TYR A 76 -3.73 6.12 0.43
CA TYR A 76 -3.55 7.25 -0.48
C TYR A 76 -3.92 6.79 -1.90
N THR A 77 -5.22 6.59 -2.14
CA THR A 77 -5.71 6.20 -3.48
C THR A 77 -5.74 7.41 -4.40
N LEU A 78 -5.57 7.20 -5.71
CA LEU A 78 -5.61 8.29 -6.67
C LEU A 78 -6.92 9.09 -6.62
N ASP A 79 -8.05 8.42 -6.44
CA ASP A 79 -9.35 9.10 -6.32
C ASP A 79 -9.38 10.03 -5.11
N LYS A 80 -8.85 9.60 -3.96
CA LYS A 80 -8.76 10.44 -2.77
C LYS A 80 -7.79 11.60 -2.99
N VAL A 81 -6.66 11.38 -3.65
CA VAL A 81 -5.71 12.45 -4.01
C VAL A 81 -6.39 13.52 -4.86
N LYS A 82 -7.14 13.13 -5.89
CA LYS A 82 -7.89 14.07 -6.75
C LYS A 82 -8.93 14.86 -5.97
N LEU A 83 -9.70 14.20 -5.10
CA LEU A 83 -10.68 14.85 -4.22
C LEU A 83 -10.00 15.84 -3.27
N LYS A 84 -8.91 15.41 -2.62
CA LYS A 84 -8.18 16.22 -1.66
C LYS A 84 -7.46 17.42 -2.28
N TYR A 85 -6.99 17.28 -3.52
CA TYR A 85 -6.49 18.42 -4.29
C TYR A 85 -7.59 19.47 -4.48
N ALA A 86 -8.77 19.06 -4.96
CA ALA A 86 -9.87 20.00 -5.21
C ALA A 86 -10.32 20.72 -3.92
N ASP A 87 -10.54 19.96 -2.85
CA ASP A 87 -10.93 20.51 -1.54
C ASP A 87 -9.86 21.48 -1.00
N GLY A 88 -8.59 21.08 -1.06
CA GLY A 88 -7.49 21.86 -0.48
C GLY A 88 -7.20 23.16 -1.24
N ILE A 89 -7.28 23.15 -2.58
CA ILE A 89 -7.15 24.37 -3.38
C ILE A 89 -8.31 25.33 -3.10
N GLU A 90 -9.54 24.82 -2.92
CA GLU A 90 -10.67 25.68 -2.55
C GLU A 90 -10.50 26.31 -1.16
N ILE A 91 -9.94 25.55 -0.21
CA ILE A 91 -9.61 26.07 1.12
C ILE A 91 -8.53 27.15 1.04
N ALA A 92 -7.40 26.87 0.37
CA ALA A 92 -6.30 27.83 0.21
C ALA A 92 -6.77 29.13 -0.47
N LEU A 93 -7.62 29.03 -1.50
CA LEU A 93 -8.21 30.19 -2.16
C LEU A 93 -9.08 31.02 -1.20
N LYS A 94 -9.93 30.37 -0.39
CA LYS A 94 -10.76 31.06 0.60
C LYS A 94 -9.92 31.75 1.67
N SER A 95 -8.89 31.07 2.19
CA SER A 95 -7.96 31.63 3.17
C SER A 95 -7.26 32.87 2.60
N ARG A 96 -6.75 32.80 1.37
CA ARG A 96 -6.09 33.93 0.71
C ARG A 96 -7.05 35.10 0.47
N GLN A 97 -8.29 34.83 0.05
CA GLN A 97 -9.32 35.86 -0.12
C GLN A 97 -9.67 36.56 1.20
N GLN A 98 -9.78 35.82 2.30
CA GLN A 98 -10.01 36.38 3.63
C GLN A 98 -8.84 37.27 4.06
N TYR A 99 -7.60 36.79 3.90
CA TYR A 99 -6.39 37.56 4.20
C TYR A 99 -6.30 38.87 3.39
N ASN A 100 -6.58 38.81 2.07
CA ASN A 100 -6.58 39.99 1.20
C ASN A 100 -7.64 41.03 1.65
N ALA A 101 -8.82 40.55 2.07
CA ALA A 101 -9.90 41.42 2.56
C ALA A 101 -9.52 42.13 3.88
N GLU A 102 -8.82 41.44 4.79
CA GLU A 102 -8.33 42.03 6.06
C GLU A 102 -7.27 43.11 5.85
N LEU A 103 -6.44 42.96 4.82
CA LEU A 103 -5.39 43.94 4.46
C LEU A 103 -5.91 45.14 3.65
N PHE A 104 -7.21 45.20 3.34
CA PHE A 104 -7.79 46.19 2.42
C PHE A 104 -7.11 46.24 1.04
N ASN A 105 -6.51 45.12 0.60
CA ASN A 105 -5.94 45.01 -0.73
C ASN A 105 -7.07 44.90 -1.74
N THR A 106 -7.27 45.95 -2.55
CA THR A 106 -8.31 46.03 -3.58
C THR A 106 -7.85 45.55 -4.96
N VAL A 107 -6.58 45.15 -5.09
CA VAL A 107 -5.98 44.61 -6.30
C VAL A 107 -5.98 43.09 -6.23
N GLU A 108 -6.38 42.42 -7.31
CA GLU A 108 -6.27 40.96 -7.44
C GLU A 108 -4.80 40.56 -7.24
N ASN A 109 -4.53 39.87 -6.13
CA ASN A 109 -3.19 39.39 -5.78
C ASN A 109 -2.78 38.30 -6.80
N SER A 110 -1.51 38.29 -7.24
CA SER A 110 -0.97 37.25 -8.13
C SER A 110 -1.26 35.85 -7.60
N ASP A 111 -1.17 35.67 -6.29
CA ASP A 111 -1.41 34.38 -5.63
C ASP A 111 -2.86 33.92 -5.76
N GLU A 112 -3.82 34.85 -5.60
CA GLU A 112 -5.25 34.56 -5.77
C GLU A 112 -5.56 34.17 -7.22
N LYS A 113 -4.94 34.88 -8.18
CA LYS A 113 -5.03 34.55 -9.61
C LYS A 113 -4.48 33.14 -9.87
N HIS A 114 -3.32 32.78 -9.33
CA HIS A 114 -2.72 31.45 -9.50
C HIS A 114 -3.56 30.34 -8.87
N LEU A 115 -4.08 30.54 -7.66
CA LEU A 115 -5.01 29.62 -7.00
C LEU A 115 -6.28 29.42 -7.82
N ASN A 116 -6.83 30.47 -8.43
CA ASN A 116 -7.96 30.36 -9.34
C ASN A 116 -7.61 29.56 -10.60
N ILE A 117 -6.41 29.74 -11.17
CA ILE A 117 -5.95 28.94 -12.32
C ILE A 117 -5.82 27.46 -11.94
N LEU A 118 -5.19 27.15 -10.81
CA LEU A 118 -5.06 25.78 -10.29
C LEU A 118 -6.41 25.13 -10.00
N LYS A 119 -7.36 25.90 -9.46
CA LYS A 119 -8.74 25.45 -9.21
C LYS A 119 -9.46 25.12 -10.50
N ASN A 120 -9.43 26.04 -11.48
CA ASN A 120 -10.15 25.89 -12.74
C ASN A 120 -9.55 24.80 -13.63
N GLY A 121 -8.22 24.65 -13.62
CA GLY A 121 -7.52 23.58 -14.34
C GLY A 121 -7.65 22.21 -13.68
N GLY A 122 -7.88 22.17 -12.36
CA GLY A 122 -8.01 20.95 -11.60
C GLY A 122 -6.73 20.12 -11.52
N PHE A 123 -6.85 18.90 -11.01
CA PHE A 123 -5.72 18.00 -10.77
C PHE A 123 -4.92 17.70 -12.05
N GLU A 124 -5.60 17.53 -13.19
CA GLU A 124 -4.94 17.23 -14.47
C GLU A 124 -4.07 18.39 -14.97
N TYR A 125 -4.43 19.64 -14.65
CA TYR A 125 -3.60 20.79 -14.97
C TYR A 125 -2.39 20.87 -14.05
N TRP A 126 -2.57 20.69 -12.74
CA TRP A 126 -1.45 20.58 -11.80
C TRP A 126 -0.46 19.48 -12.22
N LEU A 127 -0.96 18.32 -12.66
CA LEU A 127 -0.12 17.23 -13.13
C LEU A 127 0.76 17.62 -14.34
N LYS A 128 0.21 18.40 -15.28
CA LYS A 128 0.98 18.93 -16.43
C LYS A 128 2.09 19.86 -15.97
N LEU A 129 1.83 20.73 -14.99
CA LEU A 129 2.82 21.65 -14.44
C LEU A 129 3.94 20.90 -13.73
N ILE A 130 3.60 19.94 -12.88
CA ILE A 130 4.57 19.09 -12.17
C ILE A 130 5.42 18.28 -13.15
N LYS A 131 4.79 17.69 -14.17
CA LYS A 131 5.52 16.99 -15.22
C LYS A 131 6.54 17.91 -15.91
N TYR A 132 6.13 19.13 -16.26
CA TYR A 132 7.04 20.10 -16.87
C TYR A 132 8.20 20.49 -15.94
N ILE A 133 7.92 20.72 -14.65
CA ILE A 133 8.94 21.00 -13.63
C ILE A 133 9.96 19.86 -13.54
N PHE A 134 9.49 18.61 -13.46
CA PHE A 134 10.36 17.44 -13.35
C PHE A 134 11.17 17.19 -14.62
N ASP A 135 10.54 17.24 -15.80
CA ASP A 135 11.19 16.99 -17.09
C ASP A 135 12.29 18.03 -17.39
N ASN A 136 12.11 19.27 -16.93
CA ASN A 136 13.06 20.38 -17.14
C ASN A 136 13.94 20.70 -15.92
N LYS A 137 13.77 19.97 -14.81
CA LYS A 137 14.49 20.17 -13.53
C LYS A 137 14.47 21.62 -13.04
N ILE A 138 13.29 22.24 -13.08
CA ILE A 138 13.11 23.66 -12.69
C ILE A 138 13.12 23.76 -11.17
N THR A 139 13.93 24.65 -10.61
CA THR A 139 14.05 24.88 -9.17
C THR A 139 13.95 26.38 -8.86
N ASN A 140 13.74 26.75 -7.60
CA ASN A 140 13.70 28.15 -7.16
C ASN A 140 15.03 28.89 -7.41
N PHE A 141 16.12 28.14 -7.65
CA PHE A 141 17.46 28.66 -7.92
C PHE A 141 17.83 28.63 -9.41
N SER A 142 16.90 28.24 -10.30
CA SER A 142 17.17 28.19 -11.73
C SER A 142 17.33 29.60 -12.30
N ASP A 143 18.48 29.89 -12.92
CA ASP A 143 18.81 31.20 -13.51
C ASP A 143 17.77 31.72 -14.55
N ASN A 144 16.97 30.81 -15.11
CA ASN A 144 15.96 31.09 -16.11
C ASN A 144 14.53 31.07 -15.57
N LEU A 145 14.32 31.04 -14.24
CA LEU A 145 12.98 30.95 -13.65
C LEU A 145 12.06 32.08 -14.14
N GLU A 146 12.60 33.29 -14.31
CA GLU A 146 11.89 34.47 -14.85
C GLU A 146 11.45 34.32 -16.33
N LEU A 147 12.01 33.36 -17.07
CA LEU A 147 11.61 33.06 -18.46
C LEU A 147 10.43 32.10 -18.55
N HIS A 148 10.05 31.48 -17.42
CA HIS A 148 8.91 30.60 -17.33
C HIS A 148 7.64 31.37 -16.92
N ASP A 149 6.48 30.77 -17.15
CA ASP A 149 5.19 31.34 -16.74
C ASP A 149 5.17 31.57 -15.21
N ASP A 150 4.52 32.64 -14.76
CA ASP A 150 4.52 33.12 -13.38
C ASP A 150 4.01 32.04 -12.39
N ILE A 151 3.18 31.13 -12.88
CA ILE A 151 2.65 29.98 -12.13
C ILE A 151 3.72 28.98 -11.69
N TYR A 152 4.83 28.83 -12.41
CA TYR A 152 5.90 27.91 -12.00
C TYR A 152 6.64 28.45 -10.78
N SER A 153 6.94 29.75 -10.78
CA SER A 153 7.51 30.45 -9.63
C SER A 153 6.55 30.36 -8.44
N PHE A 154 5.25 30.55 -8.66
CA PHE A 154 4.24 30.34 -7.62
C PHE A 154 4.30 28.92 -7.04
N ILE A 155 4.22 27.88 -7.87
CA ILE A 155 4.23 26.48 -7.40
C ILE A 155 5.49 26.12 -6.61
N LEU A 156 6.63 26.68 -7.01
CA LEU A 156 7.95 26.42 -6.43
C LEU A 156 8.22 27.22 -5.16
N ASP A 157 7.76 28.47 -5.09
CA ASP A 157 8.14 29.44 -4.06
C ASP A 157 6.97 29.84 -3.14
N TYR A 158 5.78 29.25 -3.29
CA TYR A 158 4.62 29.58 -2.46
C TYR A 158 4.84 29.20 -0.99
N ASN A 159 5.43 30.14 -0.27
CA ASN A 159 5.62 30.15 1.16
C ASN A 159 4.63 31.17 1.74
N ASP A 160 3.36 30.76 1.86
CA ASP A 160 2.46 31.51 2.75
C ASP A 160 2.89 31.30 4.21
N VAL A 161 2.46 32.20 5.09
CA VAL A 161 2.76 32.15 6.53
C VAL A 161 2.36 30.81 7.18
N ASP A 162 1.47 30.05 6.52
CA ASP A 162 0.95 28.73 6.95
C ASP A 162 1.32 27.54 6.02
N GLU A 163 2.21 27.74 5.02
CA GLU A 163 2.66 26.73 4.03
C GLU A 163 1.50 25.87 3.43
N ASP A 164 0.43 26.51 2.97
CA ASP A 164 -0.79 25.83 2.51
C ASP A 164 -0.59 24.89 1.31
N LEU A 165 0.42 25.14 0.49
CA LEU A 165 0.74 24.35 -0.70
C LEU A 165 2.18 23.84 -0.66
N TYR A 166 2.38 22.64 -1.18
CA TYR A 166 3.67 22.01 -1.40
C TYR A 166 3.77 21.59 -2.87
N LEU A 167 4.66 22.24 -3.62
CA LEU A 167 4.72 22.12 -5.09
C LEU A 167 3.33 22.24 -5.72
N GLY A 168 2.58 23.27 -5.35
CA GLY A 168 1.24 23.56 -5.87
C GLY A 168 0.15 22.55 -5.48
N TYR A 169 0.45 21.55 -4.66
CA TYR A 169 -0.51 20.60 -4.10
C TYR A 169 -0.84 20.97 -2.65
N PRO A 170 -2.08 20.84 -2.16
CA PRO A 170 -2.42 21.16 -0.76
C PRO A 170 -1.54 20.43 0.26
N ASN A 171 -1.00 21.15 1.24
CA ASN A 171 -0.09 20.61 2.24
C ASN A 171 -0.82 19.81 3.35
N ILE A 172 -1.40 18.69 2.95
CA ILE A 172 -2.24 17.81 3.80
C ILE A 172 -1.56 16.48 4.15
N GLY A 173 -0.27 16.36 3.82
CA GLY A 173 0.53 15.15 4.03
C GLY A 173 1.24 14.69 2.76
N ILE A 174 2.55 14.44 2.87
CA ILE A 174 3.43 14.05 1.77
C ILE A 174 2.96 12.78 1.03
N GLY A 175 2.23 11.87 1.68
CA GLY A 175 1.65 10.69 1.03
C GLY A 175 0.64 11.02 -0.07
N TYR A 176 -0.20 12.05 0.12
CA TYR A 176 -1.16 12.50 -0.89
C TYR A 176 -0.47 13.18 -2.06
N PHE A 177 0.46 14.12 -1.77
CA PHE A 177 1.29 14.74 -2.79
C PHE A 177 2.03 13.69 -3.61
N LEU A 178 2.78 12.81 -2.93
CA LEU A 178 3.64 11.82 -3.57
C LEU A 178 2.83 10.90 -4.48
N ARG A 179 1.69 10.38 -4.00
CA ARG A 179 0.82 9.54 -4.83
C ARG A 179 0.39 10.26 -6.11
N GLY A 180 0.09 11.56 -6.05
CA GLY A 180 -0.24 12.38 -7.22
C GLY A 180 0.96 12.61 -8.14
N ALA A 181 2.11 13.00 -7.57
CA ALA A 181 3.34 13.31 -8.31
C ALA A 181 3.89 12.08 -9.07
N LEU A 182 3.66 10.87 -8.56
CA LEU A 182 3.99 9.62 -9.25
C LEU A 182 3.23 9.44 -10.59
N GLU A 183 2.15 10.18 -10.85
CA GLU A 183 1.49 10.19 -12.16
C GLU A 183 2.22 11.06 -13.20
N ALA A 184 3.17 11.90 -12.78
CA ALA A 184 3.88 12.82 -13.68
C ALA A 184 5.07 12.14 -14.41
N VAL A 185 5.46 10.95 -13.94
CA VAL A 185 6.67 10.22 -14.36
C VAL A 185 6.33 8.82 -14.86
N GLU A 186 7.28 8.19 -15.54
CA GLU A 186 7.07 6.85 -16.09
C GLU A 186 6.98 5.77 -15.00
N PRO A 187 6.15 4.71 -15.20
CA PRO A 187 5.99 3.59 -14.26
C PRO A 187 7.29 2.92 -13.78
N ARG A 188 8.31 2.92 -14.64
CA ARG A 188 9.62 2.31 -14.38
C ARG A 188 10.65 3.26 -13.78
N SER A 189 10.36 4.56 -13.72
CA SER A 189 11.20 5.52 -12.99
C SER A 189 11.26 5.15 -11.51
N GLU A 190 12.26 5.67 -10.81
CA GLU A 190 12.49 5.37 -9.40
C GLU A 190 12.15 6.56 -8.51
N LEU A 191 11.60 6.25 -7.33
CA LEU A 191 11.71 7.10 -6.15
C LEU A 191 12.92 6.63 -5.35
N ILE A 192 13.83 7.54 -5.06
CA ILE A 192 15.10 7.26 -4.38
C ILE A 192 15.17 8.11 -3.12
N LEU A 193 15.43 7.46 -2.00
CA LEU A 193 15.83 8.10 -0.76
C LEU A 193 17.33 7.92 -0.58
N ASP A 194 18.09 8.99 -0.78
CA ASP A 194 19.53 9.03 -0.57
C ASP A 194 19.84 9.43 0.88
N ILE A 195 20.53 8.55 1.61
CA ILE A 195 21.00 8.78 2.99
C ILE A 195 22.54 8.80 3.07
N THR A 196 23.23 8.91 1.94
CA THR A 196 24.69 8.79 1.87
C THR A 196 25.39 9.81 2.77
N SER A 197 24.98 11.08 2.69
CA SER A 197 25.59 12.16 3.47
C SER A 197 25.47 11.95 4.98
N VAL A 198 24.33 11.42 5.46
CA VAL A 198 24.12 11.18 6.90
C VAL A 198 24.84 9.92 7.40
N VAL A 199 24.98 8.89 6.57
CA VAL A 199 25.80 7.71 6.88
C VAL A 199 27.28 8.11 6.98
N ASP A 200 27.79 8.85 5.99
CA ASP A 200 29.18 9.33 5.98
C ASP A 200 29.51 10.23 7.18
N SER A 201 28.56 11.07 7.58
CA SER A 201 28.70 11.91 8.78
C SER A 201 28.55 11.15 10.10
N GLY A 202 28.35 9.83 10.07
CA GLY A 202 28.30 8.96 11.24
C GLY A 202 26.97 8.98 12.01
N TYR A 203 25.88 9.51 11.43
CA TYR A 203 24.56 9.45 12.07
C TYR A 203 23.96 8.04 12.06
N TYR A 204 24.27 7.26 11.02
CA TYR A 204 23.87 5.86 10.87
C TYR A 204 25.07 5.00 10.50
N LYS A 205 25.04 3.72 10.84
CA LYS A 205 26.04 2.77 10.34
C LYS A 205 25.73 2.30 8.93
N GLU A 206 26.77 1.90 8.20
CA GLU A 206 26.66 1.39 6.83
C GLU A 206 25.75 0.17 6.69
N ASP A 207 25.58 -0.63 7.73
CA ASP A 207 24.74 -1.84 7.75
C ASP A 207 23.44 -1.67 8.56
N GLU A 208 23.21 -0.47 9.12
CA GLU A 208 22.05 -0.21 9.97
C GLU A 208 20.75 -0.26 9.15
N PRO A 209 19.71 -0.99 9.58
CA PRO A 209 18.43 -1.05 8.88
C PRO A 209 17.61 0.21 9.20
N VAL A 210 18.01 1.34 8.61
CA VAL A 210 17.54 2.69 8.96
C VAL A 210 16.04 2.82 8.77
N CYS A 211 15.50 2.47 7.59
CA CYS A 211 14.07 2.62 7.31
C CYS A 211 13.21 1.77 8.27
N ALA A 212 13.55 0.51 8.49
CA ALA A 212 12.83 -0.38 9.40
C ALA A 212 12.91 0.11 10.86
N SER A 213 14.08 0.56 11.30
CA SER A 213 14.29 1.04 12.67
C SER A 213 13.54 2.34 12.92
N THR A 214 13.65 3.31 12.01
CA THR A 214 12.93 4.60 12.10
C THR A 214 11.42 4.41 11.97
N ALA A 215 10.96 3.56 11.04
CA ALA A 215 9.54 3.24 10.92
C ALA A 215 9.00 2.61 12.20
N GLN A 216 9.75 1.70 12.84
CA GLN A 216 9.34 1.09 14.11
C GLN A 216 9.23 2.12 15.24
N MET A 217 10.15 3.07 15.35
CA MET A 217 10.03 4.17 16.33
C MET A 217 8.79 5.05 16.07
N TYR A 218 8.42 5.23 14.80
CA TYR A 218 7.21 5.97 14.43
C TYR A 218 5.91 5.20 14.72
N LEU A 219 5.92 3.88 14.50
CA LEU A 219 4.82 2.98 14.85
C LEU A 219 4.46 3.04 16.34
N ASP A 220 5.48 3.19 17.17
CA ASP A 220 5.32 3.24 18.63
C ASP A 220 4.81 4.62 19.11
N SER A 221 4.90 5.66 18.26
CA SER A 221 4.56 7.05 18.61
C SER A 221 3.37 7.64 17.87
N THR A 222 2.95 7.08 16.72
CA THR A 222 1.80 7.58 15.93
C THR A 222 1.05 6.49 15.16
N LEU A 223 -0.25 6.71 14.95
CA LEU A 223 -1.20 5.79 14.31
C LEU A 223 -1.09 5.51 12.77
N PRO A 224 -0.49 6.34 11.90
CA PRO A 224 -0.73 6.23 10.45
C PRO A 224 -0.10 5.01 9.75
N PHE A 225 0.94 4.39 10.33
CA PHE A 225 1.77 3.41 9.63
C PHE A 225 1.75 1.98 10.17
N GLN A 226 0.75 1.61 10.97
CA GLN A 226 0.65 0.25 11.50
C GLN A 226 0.40 -0.81 10.42
N LYS A 227 1.02 -2.00 10.58
CA LYS A 227 0.73 -3.16 9.72
C LYS A 227 -0.78 -3.42 9.69
N ILE A 228 -1.27 -3.77 8.51
CA ILE A 228 -2.63 -4.24 8.29
C ILE A 228 -2.71 -5.67 8.83
N ILE A 229 -3.58 -5.90 9.79
CA ILE A 229 -3.78 -7.22 10.40
C ILE A 229 -4.84 -7.96 9.59
N ILE A 230 -4.45 -9.09 9.00
CA ILE A 230 -5.34 -10.03 8.34
C ILE A 230 -5.74 -11.11 9.35
N LEU A 231 -7.02 -11.16 9.68
CA LEU A 231 -7.60 -12.21 10.51
C LEU A 231 -8.23 -13.26 9.60
N THR A 232 -7.76 -14.50 9.68
CA THR A 232 -8.26 -15.63 8.89
C THR A 232 -9.02 -16.62 9.78
N GLU A 233 -9.77 -17.55 9.18
CA GLU A 233 -10.48 -18.57 9.95
C GLU A 233 -9.53 -19.59 10.61
N GLY A 234 -8.49 -20.02 9.89
CA GLY A 234 -7.58 -21.06 10.36
C GLY A 234 -6.10 -20.71 10.22
N SER A 235 -5.27 -21.54 10.85
CA SER A 235 -3.82 -21.47 10.75
C SER A 235 -3.31 -21.83 9.36
N SER A 236 -4.01 -22.73 8.65
CA SER A 236 -3.74 -23.07 7.24
C SER A 236 -3.83 -21.85 6.35
N ASP A 237 -4.89 -21.07 6.52
CA ASP A 237 -5.25 -19.91 5.73
C ASP A 237 -4.18 -18.82 5.88
N SER A 238 -3.85 -18.49 7.13
CA SER A 238 -2.76 -17.55 7.45
C SER A 238 -1.43 -17.99 6.85
N LYS A 239 -1.07 -19.29 6.95
CA LYS A 239 0.18 -19.82 6.39
C LYS A 239 0.19 -19.77 4.86
N ILE A 240 -0.91 -20.14 4.21
CA ILE A 240 -1.03 -20.14 2.74
C ILE A 240 -0.91 -18.72 2.22
N LEU A 241 -1.71 -17.79 2.76
CA LEU A 241 -1.77 -16.40 2.32
C LEU A 241 -0.49 -15.65 2.63
N SER A 242 0.10 -15.83 3.81
CA SER A 242 1.37 -15.19 4.17
C SER A 242 2.50 -15.61 3.21
N LYS A 243 2.59 -16.90 2.87
CA LYS A 243 3.58 -17.38 1.90
C LYS A 243 3.29 -16.90 0.49
N ALA A 244 2.02 -16.94 0.06
CA ALA A 244 1.59 -16.44 -1.25
C ALA A 244 1.95 -14.95 -1.41
N LEU A 245 1.61 -14.13 -0.41
CA LEU A 245 1.92 -12.70 -0.39
C LEU A 245 3.43 -12.45 -0.48
N LYS A 246 4.22 -13.19 0.30
CA LYS A 246 5.69 -13.07 0.28
C LYS A 246 6.29 -13.42 -1.09
N LEU A 247 5.73 -14.42 -1.78
CA LEU A 247 6.21 -14.87 -3.08
C LEU A 247 5.72 -13.95 -4.23
N LEU A 248 4.43 -13.67 -4.27
CA LEU A 248 3.78 -12.98 -5.40
C LEU A 248 3.94 -11.46 -5.32
N TYR A 249 3.93 -10.89 -4.11
CA TYR A 249 4.02 -9.45 -3.89
C TYR A 249 5.03 -9.12 -2.78
N PRO A 250 6.31 -9.54 -2.91
CA PRO A 250 7.34 -9.33 -1.88
C PRO A 250 7.49 -7.86 -1.50
N LYS A 251 7.28 -6.95 -2.45
CA LYS A 251 7.43 -5.50 -2.25
C LYS A 251 6.41 -4.87 -1.31
N VAL A 252 5.32 -5.55 -0.97
CA VAL A 252 4.30 -5.06 -0.02
C VAL A 252 4.07 -6.01 1.15
N TYR A 253 4.79 -7.13 1.21
CA TYR A 253 4.63 -8.14 2.26
C TYR A 253 4.76 -7.55 3.68
N SER A 254 5.70 -6.63 3.89
CA SER A 254 5.97 -5.97 5.18
C SER A 254 4.78 -5.15 5.73
N TYR A 255 3.86 -4.72 4.85
CA TYR A 255 2.68 -3.92 5.22
C TYR A 255 1.58 -4.75 5.89
N PHE A 256 1.67 -6.08 5.78
CA PHE A 256 0.67 -6.99 6.32
C PHE A 256 1.22 -7.82 7.47
N SER A 257 0.32 -8.21 8.36
CA SER A 257 0.56 -9.18 9.41
C SER A 257 -0.61 -10.14 9.46
N PHE A 258 -0.34 -11.41 9.76
CA PHE A 258 -1.34 -12.45 9.88
C PHE A 258 -1.42 -12.89 11.34
N LEU A 259 -2.58 -13.38 11.77
CA LEU A 259 -2.75 -13.90 13.12
C LEU A 259 -1.81 -15.10 13.36
N ASP A 260 -1.07 -15.07 14.46
CA ASP A 260 -0.18 -16.17 14.85
C ASP A 260 -0.93 -17.22 15.69
N PHE A 261 -1.41 -18.25 15.01
CA PHE A 261 -2.12 -19.36 15.64
C PHE A 261 -1.19 -20.31 16.40
N ASP A 262 0.03 -20.53 15.90
CA ASP A 262 0.90 -21.60 16.41
C ASP A 262 1.52 -21.20 17.76
N THR A 263 2.01 -19.96 17.86
CA THR A 263 2.66 -19.47 19.08
C THR A 263 1.66 -19.30 20.22
N TYR A 264 0.46 -18.81 19.92
CA TYR A 264 -0.54 -18.45 20.92
C TYR A 264 -1.69 -19.47 21.06
N LYS A 265 -1.64 -20.58 20.32
CA LYS A 265 -2.68 -21.64 20.31
C LYS A 265 -4.08 -21.07 20.08
N ALA A 266 -4.21 -20.11 19.17
CA ALA A 266 -5.49 -19.50 18.86
C ALA A 266 -6.46 -20.54 18.26
N GLU A 267 -7.72 -20.48 18.67
CA GLU A 267 -8.78 -21.32 18.10
C GLU A 267 -9.18 -20.81 16.71
N GLY A 268 -9.62 -21.72 15.84
CA GLY A 268 -10.01 -21.40 14.47
C GLY A 268 -11.50 -21.56 14.17
N GLY A 269 -11.87 -21.26 12.93
CA GLY A 269 -13.21 -21.36 12.36
C GLY A 269 -13.99 -20.05 12.36
N SER A 270 -14.95 -19.94 11.43
CA SER A 270 -15.81 -18.77 11.22
C SER A 270 -16.40 -18.17 12.50
N ALA A 271 -16.93 -18.99 13.42
CA ALA A 271 -17.49 -18.50 14.69
C ALA A 271 -16.44 -17.85 15.60
N MET A 272 -15.21 -18.39 15.64
CA MET A 272 -14.12 -17.82 16.41
C MET A 272 -13.58 -16.55 15.77
N LEU A 273 -13.47 -16.50 14.44
CA LEU A 273 -13.12 -15.28 13.72
C LEU A 273 -14.14 -14.17 14.00
N GLU A 274 -15.45 -14.48 13.96
CA GLU A 274 -16.51 -13.53 14.32
C GLU A 274 -16.33 -12.96 15.75
N LYS A 275 -16.00 -13.82 16.71
CA LYS A 275 -15.75 -13.42 18.10
C LYS A 275 -14.49 -12.54 18.21
N THR A 276 -13.43 -12.89 17.49
CA THR A 276 -12.15 -12.15 17.48
C THR A 276 -12.35 -10.75 16.93
N VAL A 277 -13.05 -10.61 15.80
CA VAL A 277 -13.38 -9.30 15.20
C VAL A 277 -14.12 -8.41 16.18
N LYS A 278 -15.14 -8.94 16.86
CA LYS A 278 -15.88 -8.20 17.89
C LYS A 278 -14.99 -7.79 19.06
N SER A 279 -14.11 -8.68 19.50
CA SER A 279 -13.21 -8.45 20.63
C SER A 279 -12.18 -7.36 20.31
N PHE A 280 -11.59 -7.39 19.12
CA PHE A 280 -10.63 -6.38 18.67
C PHE A 280 -11.28 -5.00 18.52
N ALA A 281 -12.49 -4.95 17.97
CA ALA A 281 -13.25 -3.71 17.87
C ALA A 281 -13.62 -3.15 19.25
N ALA A 282 -14.05 -4.01 20.17
CA ALA A 282 -14.40 -3.62 21.54
C ALA A 282 -13.18 -3.16 22.36
N ALA A 283 -12.00 -3.73 22.10
CA ALA A 283 -10.75 -3.33 22.73
C ALA A 283 -10.16 -2.02 22.18
N GLY A 284 -10.75 -1.45 21.11
CA GLY A 284 -10.27 -0.22 20.51
C GLY A 284 -8.95 -0.36 19.76
N ILE A 285 -8.68 -1.54 19.17
CA ILE A 285 -7.48 -1.75 18.34
C ILE A 285 -7.47 -0.75 17.18
N SER A 286 -6.37 -0.01 17.05
CA SER A 286 -6.23 1.07 16.08
C SER A 286 -5.71 0.62 14.71
N ASN A 287 -5.05 -0.54 14.64
CA ASN A 287 -4.56 -1.11 13.38
C ASN A 287 -5.68 -1.22 12.35
N LYS A 288 -5.34 -1.18 11.06
CA LYS A 288 -6.27 -1.62 10.02
C LYS A 288 -6.49 -3.13 10.15
N ILE A 289 -7.75 -3.53 10.30
CA ILE A 289 -8.12 -4.94 10.44
C ILE A 289 -8.94 -5.36 9.22
N ILE A 290 -8.51 -6.44 8.56
CA ILE A 290 -9.28 -7.12 7.52
C ILE A 290 -9.57 -8.53 8.03
N ALA A 291 -10.84 -8.81 8.30
CA ALA A 291 -11.31 -10.15 8.60
C ALA A 291 -11.72 -10.84 7.31
N LEU A 292 -11.03 -11.94 6.98
CA LEU A 292 -11.21 -12.71 5.76
C LEU A 292 -11.80 -14.08 6.11
N PHE A 293 -13.06 -14.26 5.72
CA PHE A 293 -13.80 -15.52 5.84
C PHE A 293 -13.66 -16.35 4.58
N ASP A 294 -13.82 -17.67 4.70
CA ASP A 294 -14.01 -18.54 3.54
C ASP A 294 -15.23 -18.08 2.73
N TYR A 295 -15.24 -18.34 1.43
CA TYR A 295 -16.40 -18.10 0.58
C TYR A 295 -17.30 -19.33 0.51
N ASP A 296 -17.58 -19.88 1.70
CA ASP A 296 -18.53 -20.95 1.94
C ASP A 296 -19.80 -20.41 2.62
N ALA A 297 -20.78 -21.28 2.85
CA ALA A 297 -22.05 -20.86 3.42
C ALA A 297 -21.90 -20.25 4.84
N ALA A 298 -21.00 -20.79 5.66
CA ALA A 298 -20.78 -20.32 7.03
C ALA A 298 -20.07 -18.95 7.07
N GLY A 299 -19.06 -18.75 6.22
CA GLY A 299 -18.35 -17.49 6.05
C GLY A 299 -19.26 -16.37 5.52
N VAL A 300 -20.14 -16.68 4.56
CA VAL A 300 -21.17 -15.76 4.08
C VAL A 300 -22.12 -15.39 5.22
N ALA A 301 -22.67 -16.38 5.94
CA ALA A 301 -23.58 -16.13 7.06
C ALA A 301 -22.95 -15.28 8.17
N ALA A 302 -21.69 -15.54 8.53
CA ALA A 302 -20.94 -14.76 9.52
C ALA A 302 -20.68 -13.32 9.06
N THR A 303 -20.28 -13.15 7.80
CA THR A 303 -20.06 -11.83 7.20
C THR A 303 -21.36 -11.01 7.20
N GLU A 304 -22.50 -11.61 6.87
CA GLU A 304 -23.82 -10.95 6.94
C GLU A 304 -24.19 -10.53 8.37
N ARG A 305 -23.92 -11.38 9.38
CA ARG A 305 -24.16 -11.04 10.79
C ARG A 305 -23.29 -9.86 11.24
N LEU A 306 -22.02 -9.85 10.84
CA LEU A 306 -21.09 -8.79 11.19
C LEU A 306 -21.45 -7.47 10.50
N LYS A 307 -21.85 -7.50 9.22
CA LYS A 307 -22.27 -6.30 8.47
C LYS A 307 -23.51 -5.60 9.05
N LYS A 308 -24.35 -6.30 9.83
CA LYS A 308 -25.48 -5.69 10.56
C LYS A 308 -25.03 -4.81 11.73
N ARG A 309 -23.74 -4.83 12.11
CA ARG A 309 -23.18 -4.04 13.19
C ARG A 309 -22.34 -2.90 12.64
N LYS A 310 -22.31 -1.78 13.37
CA LYS A 310 -21.39 -0.67 13.07
C LYS A 310 -20.03 -0.99 13.67
N PHE A 311 -19.04 -1.16 12.80
CA PHE A 311 -17.63 -1.30 13.20
C PHE A 311 -16.89 0.04 13.06
N PRO A 312 -15.77 0.22 13.78
CA PRO A 312 -14.85 1.32 13.53
C PRO A 312 -14.39 1.38 12.07
N SER A 313 -14.05 2.57 11.57
CA SER A 313 -13.69 2.79 10.16
C SER A 313 -12.43 2.02 9.73
N ASN A 314 -11.57 1.62 10.67
CA ASN A 314 -10.38 0.82 10.45
C ASN A 314 -10.63 -0.69 10.30
N PHE A 315 -11.89 -1.16 10.38
CA PHE A 315 -12.25 -2.57 10.21
C PHE A 315 -12.94 -2.83 8.88
N ARG A 316 -12.59 -3.93 8.22
CA ARG A 316 -13.32 -4.47 7.07
C ARG A 316 -13.55 -5.97 7.27
N VAL A 317 -14.76 -6.42 6.92
CA VAL A 317 -15.16 -7.83 6.98
C VAL A 317 -15.53 -8.27 5.58
N ILE A 318 -14.81 -9.26 5.06
CA ILE A 318 -14.93 -9.76 3.70
C ILE A 318 -14.87 -11.29 3.68
N THR A 319 -15.35 -11.87 2.58
CA THR A 319 -15.11 -13.27 2.24
C THR A 319 -14.01 -13.35 1.18
N LEU A 320 -13.48 -14.55 0.95
CA LEU A 320 -12.74 -14.85 -0.28
C LEU A 320 -13.59 -14.46 -1.51
N PRO A 321 -12.96 -14.08 -2.63
CA PRO A 321 -13.67 -13.67 -3.83
C PRO A 321 -14.28 -14.87 -4.56
N ALA A 322 -15.32 -14.65 -5.35
CA ALA A 322 -15.79 -15.67 -6.28
C ALA A 322 -14.71 -15.99 -7.32
N ILE A 323 -14.60 -17.26 -7.71
CA ILE A 323 -13.69 -17.71 -8.77
C ILE A 323 -14.46 -18.42 -9.87
N GLU A 324 -14.02 -18.25 -11.12
CA GLU A 324 -14.68 -18.82 -12.29
C GLU A 324 -14.70 -20.36 -12.24
N LEU A 325 -13.61 -20.98 -11.79
CA LEU A 325 -13.50 -22.42 -11.59
C LEU A 325 -14.62 -22.99 -10.70
N ALA A 326 -15.10 -22.21 -9.73
CA ALA A 326 -16.14 -22.62 -8.80
C ALA A 326 -17.57 -22.47 -9.35
N ASN A 327 -17.77 -21.86 -10.52
CA ASN A 327 -19.10 -21.76 -11.14
C ASN A 327 -19.63 -23.10 -11.63
N ASN A 328 -18.73 -24.03 -11.94
CA ASN A 328 -19.06 -25.37 -12.41
C ASN A 328 -17.99 -26.36 -11.92
N TYR A 329 -18.08 -26.74 -10.64
CA TYR A 329 -17.08 -27.55 -9.95
C TYR A 329 -17.67 -28.91 -9.55
N PRO A 330 -16.89 -30.01 -9.56
CA PRO A 330 -17.43 -31.31 -9.17
C PRO A 330 -17.78 -31.35 -7.69
N THR A 331 -18.99 -31.78 -7.40
CA THR A 331 -19.53 -32.02 -6.06
C THR A 331 -19.88 -33.49 -5.91
N ILE A 332 -19.77 -34.04 -4.71
CA ILE A 332 -20.24 -35.38 -4.36
C ILE A 332 -21.44 -35.24 -3.44
N GLY A 333 -22.59 -35.68 -3.96
CA GLY A 333 -23.80 -35.94 -3.19
C GLY A 333 -24.06 -37.44 -3.03
N PRO A 334 -25.23 -37.81 -2.46
CA PRO A 334 -25.66 -39.21 -2.35
C PRO A 334 -25.70 -39.94 -3.71
N ASP A 335 -26.02 -39.22 -4.78
CA ASP A 335 -26.24 -39.77 -6.13
C ASP A 335 -24.95 -39.81 -7.00
N GLY A 336 -23.80 -39.47 -6.42
CA GLY A 336 -22.51 -39.47 -7.12
C GLY A 336 -21.98 -38.07 -7.43
N ILE A 337 -21.15 -37.98 -8.48
CA ILE A 337 -20.50 -36.72 -8.88
C ILE A 337 -21.43 -35.93 -9.80
N ILE A 338 -21.70 -34.68 -9.44
CA ILE A 338 -22.40 -33.71 -10.28
C ILE A 338 -21.56 -32.43 -10.36
N TYR A 339 -21.79 -31.61 -11.38
CA TYR A 339 -21.11 -30.32 -11.51
C TYR A 339 -22.09 -29.20 -11.19
N GLU A 340 -21.70 -28.34 -10.26
CA GLU A 340 -22.57 -27.28 -9.77
C GLU A 340 -21.75 -26.03 -9.41
N ASN A 341 -22.45 -24.91 -9.25
CA ASN A 341 -21.86 -23.71 -8.68
C ASN A 341 -21.69 -23.87 -7.17
N VAL A 342 -20.45 -23.73 -6.70
CA VAL A 342 -20.06 -23.84 -5.29
C VAL A 342 -19.60 -22.52 -4.67
N ASN A 343 -19.60 -21.42 -5.43
CA ASN A 343 -19.32 -20.07 -4.92
C ASN A 343 -20.34 -19.68 -3.84
N GLY A 344 -19.85 -19.17 -2.70
CA GLY A 344 -20.67 -18.82 -1.54
C GLY A 344 -21.25 -20.03 -0.78
N ARG A 345 -20.81 -21.26 -1.13
CA ARG A 345 -21.34 -22.51 -0.57
C ARG A 345 -20.25 -23.40 0.01
N ALA A 346 -19.09 -23.47 -0.64
CA ALA A 346 -18.02 -24.41 -0.25
C ALA A 346 -16.57 -23.93 -0.52
N CYS A 347 -16.37 -22.69 -0.98
CA CYS A 347 -15.04 -22.23 -1.37
C CYS A 347 -14.18 -21.86 -0.16
N SER A 348 -13.37 -22.81 0.31
CA SER A 348 -12.29 -22.52 1.25
C SER A 348 -11.00 -22.09 0.54
N ILE A 349 -10.01 -21.60 1.28
CA ILE A 349 -8.72 -21.17 0.71
C ILE A 349 -8.04 -22.22 -0.18
N GLU A 350 -8.24 -23.52 0.07
CA GLU A 350 -7.67 -24.59 -0.76
C GLU A 350 -8.14 -24.53 -2.22
N MET A 351 -9.35 -24.02 -2.47
CA MET A 351 -9.89 -23.87 -3.83
C MET A 351 -9.18 -22.79 -4.65
N TYR A 352 -8.30 -22.00 -4.03
CA TYR A 352 -7.55 -20.92 -4.66
C TYR A 352 -6.10 -21.30 -4.97
N LEU A 353 -5.68 -22.52 -4.61
CA LEU A 353 -4.28 -22.99 -4.72
C LEU A 353 -3.84 -23.35 -6.15
N GLY A 354 -4.66 -23.08 -7.17
CA GLY A 354 -4.36 -23.38 -8.55
C GLY A 354 -4.95 -24.69 -9.04
N ILE A 355 -5.37 -24.70 -10.31
CA ILE A 355 -5.99 -25.89 -10.93
C ILE A 355 -5.05 -27.10 -10.95
N ASP A 356 -3.74 -26.87 -11.07
CA ASP A 356 -2.72 -27.90 -11.02
C ASP A 356 -2.70 -28.59 -9.65
N ILE A 357 -2.88 -27.84 -8.55
CA ILE A 357 -2.95 -28.40 -7.19
C ILE A 357 -4.25 -29.17 -6.99
N LEU A 358 -5.37 -28.61 -7.46
CA LEU A 358 -6.71 -29.18 -7.32
C LEU A 358 -6.91 -30.45 -8.16
N THR A 359 -6.05 -30.70 -9.14
CA THR A 359 -6.12 -31.87 -9.99
C THR A 359 -5.41 -33.08 -9.35
N GLY A 360 -6.17 -34.16 -9.14
CA GLY A 360 -5.70 -35.43 -8.60
C GLY A 360 -5.09 -36.37 -9.65
N ALA A 361 -4.71 -37.57 -9.22
CA ALA A 361 -3.93 -38.54 -10.02
C ALA A 361 -4.57 -38.97 -11.36
N ASN A 362 -5.89 -38.89 -11.49
CA ASN A 362 -6.61 -39.27 -12.72
C ASN A 362 -6.92 -38.08 -13.64
N ASN A 363 -6.21 -36.95 -13.45
CA ASN A 363 -6.49 -35.69 -14.14
C ASN A 363 -7.91 -35.16 -13.91
N THR A 364 -8.46 -35.45 -12.72
CA THR A 364 -9.78 -34.99 -12.28
C THR A 364 -9.65 -34.08 -11.06
N LEU A 365 -10.50 -33.05 -11.01
CA LEU A 365 -10.55 -32.13 -9.87
C LEU A 365 -11.01 -32.86 -8.60
N VAL A 366 -10.38 -32.52 -7.48
CA VAL A 366 -10.80 -33.01 -6.16
C VAL A 366 -12.16 -32.39 -5.81
N PRO A 367 -13.21 -33.20 -5.58
CA PRO A 367 -14.57 -32.70 -5.47
C PRO A 367 -14.89 -32.11 -4.10
N VAL A 368 -15.86 -31.21 -4.10
CA VAL A 368 -16.55 -30.71 -2.90
C VAL A 368 -17.50 -31.77 -2.36
N LYS A 369 -17.55 -31.97 -1.05
CA LYS A 369 -18.55 -32.83 -0.39
C LYS A 369 -19.55 -31.96 0.36
N TRP A 370 -20.83 -32.14 0.07
CA TRP A 370 -21.90 -31.51 0.83
C TRP A 370 -21.98 -32.12 2.24
N LYS A 371 -22.17 -31.28 3.27
CA LYS A 371 -22.21 -31.70 4.67
C LYS A 371 -23.56 -31.43 5.32
N ASN A 372 -23.94 -30.18 5.42
CA ASN A 372 -25.10 -29.70 6.16
C ASN A 372 -25.70 -28.48 5.48
N ILE A 373 -26.89 -28.08 5.91
CA ILE A 373 -27.50 -26.81 5.50
C ILE A 373 -27.08 -25.74 6.51
N GLU A 374 -26.56 -24.62 6.01
CA GLU A 374 -26.43 -23.40 6.81
C GLU A 374 -27.81 -22.76 6.94
N ALA A 375 -28.39 -22.85 8.15
CA ALA A 375 -29.77 -22.50 8.41
C ALA A 375 -30.04 -21.00 8.21
N GLN A 376 -29.06 -20.12 8.49
CA GLN A 376 -29.28 -18.67 8.40
C GLN A 376 -29.58 -18.21 6.97
N ILE A 377 -28.91 -18.81 5.99
CA ILE A 377 -29.04 -18.44 4.58
C ILE A 377 -29.68 -19.56 3.75
N ASN A 378 -30.24 -20.58 4.41
CA ASN A 378 -30.90 -21.75 3.82
C ASN A 378 -30.14 -22.35 2.62
N THR A 379 -28.83 -22.55 2.78
CA THR A 379 -27.93 -22.94 1.69
C THR A 379 -27.10 -24.16 2.10
N CYS A 380 -26.92 -25.11 1.18
CA CYS A 380 -26.04 -26.26 1.42
C CYS A 380 -24.59 -25.79 1.58
N GLN A 381 -23.99 -26.16 2.71
CA GLN A 381 -22.58 -25.98 3.01
C GLN A 381 -21.79 -27.22 2.58
N GLY A 382 -20.70 -26.99 1.87
CA GLY A 382 -19.78 -28.04 1.45
C GLY A 382 -18.35 -27.74 1.84
N GLU A 383 -17.49 -28.72 1.68
CA GLU A 383 -16.05 -28.55 1.86
C GLU A 383 -15.30 -29.34 0.79
N ILE A 384 -14.22 -28.77 0.24
CA ILE A 384 -13.33 -29.52 -0.63
C ILE A 384 -12.72 -30.71 0.10
N SER A 385 -12.74 -31.88 -0.54
CA SER A 385 -12.14 -33.08 0.02
C SER A 385 -10.61 -32.98 0.09
N ARG A 386 -9.98 -33.80 0.94
CA ARG A 386 -8.52 -34.01 0.95
C ARG A 386 -7.68 -32.73 1.13
N LYS A 387 -8.18 -31.74 1.89
CA LYS A 387 -7.45 -30.48 2.19
C LYS A 387 -5.99 -30.68 2.57
N ALA A 388 -5.70 -31.63 3.48
CA ALA A 388 -4.33 -31.90 3.90
C ALA A 388 -3.39 -32.30 2.76
N GLU A 389 -3.89 -33.03 1.76
CA GLU A 389 -3.13 -33.41 0.56
C GLU A 389 -2.86 -32.17 -0.32
N LEU A 390 -3.89 -31.36 -0.58
CA LEU A 390 -3.80 -30.13 -1.37
C LEU A 390 -2.82 -29.13 -0.74
N GLN A 391 -2.95 -28.89 0.57
CA GLN A 391 -2.05 -28.04 1.34
C GLN A 391 -0.61 -28.55 1.28
N LYS A 392 -0.39 -29.86 1.41
CA LYS A 392 0.97 -30.45 1.32
C LYS A 392 1.58 -30.25 -0.07
N LYS A 393 0.78 -30.44 -1.12
CA LYS A 393 1.20 -30.23 -2.52
C LYS A 393 1.60 -28.76 -2.73
N TYR A 394 0.73 -27.83 -2.37
CA TYR A 394 1.01 -26.39 -2.44
C TYR A 394 2.26 -25.99 -1.64
N LEU A 395 2.39 -26.45 -0.39
CA LEU A 395 3.55 -26.14 0.44
C LEU A 395 4.86 -26.69 -0.13
N LYS A 396 4.81 -27.74 -0.96
CA LYS A 396 5.97 -28.21 -1.71
C LYS A 396 6.27 -27.25 -2.87
N GLU A 397 5.28 -26.93 -3.70
CA GLU A 397 5.45 -26.05 -4.86
C GLU A 397 5.96 -24.66 -4.47
N ILE A 398 5.35 -24.03 -3.46
CA ILE A 398 5.77 -22.69 -3.03
C ILE A 398 7.19 -22.68 -2.44
N ARG A 399 7.63 -23.77 -1.80
CA ARG A 399 9.01 -23.87 -1.31
C ARG A 399 10.01 -23.92 -2.46
N VAL A 400 9.68 -24.64 -3.53
CA VAL A 400 10.50 -24.70 -4.75
C VAL A 400 10.54 -23.33 -5.43
N ALA A 401 9.38 -22.67 -5.58
CA ALA A 401 9.31 -21.33 -6.17
C ALA A 401 10.14 -20.30 -5.39
N ILE A 402 10.03 -20.28 -4.05
CA ILE A 402 10.83 -19.40 -3.20
C ILE A 402 12.32 -19.69 -3.34
N ALA A 403 12.73 -20.97 -3.33
CA ALA A 403 14.14 -21.34 -3.44
C ALA A 403 14.75 -20.96 -4.80
N ASN A 404 13.97 -21.03 -5.87
CA ASN A 404 14.42 -20.69 -7.22
C ASN A 404 14.39 -19.18 -7.50
N GLY A 405 13.77 -18.37 -6.63
CA GLY A 405 13.67 -16.92 -6.80
C GLY A 405 12.79 -16.48 -7.99
N SER A 406 12.04 -17.40 -8.58
CA SER A 406 11.17 -17.14 -9.73
C SER A 406 9.85 -17.88 -9.58
N LEU A 407 8.77 -17.26 -10.06
CA LEU A 407 7.50 -17.94 -10.23
C LEU A 407 7.70 -19.10 -11.21
N GLN A 408 7.34 -20.31 -10.79
CA GLN A 408 7.33 -21.46 -11.68
C GLN A 408 6.25 -21.24 -12.74
N SER A 409 6.59 -21.43 -14.01
CA SER A 409 5.71 -21.09 -15.15
C SER A 409 4.50 -22.03 -15.30
N ASP A 410 4.51 -23.16 -14.60
CA ASP A 410 3.53 -24.25 -14.72
C ASP A 410 2.47 -24.27 -13.61
N HIS A 411 2.67 -23.52 -12.52
CA HIS A 411 1.69 -23.41 -11.44
C HIS A 411 0.68 -22.29 -11.68
N ASP A 412 -0.60 -22.57 -11.41
CA ASP A 412 -1.69 -21.61 -11.55
C ASP A 412 -1.86 -20.75 -10.28
N TRP A 413 -1.32 -19.53 -10.32
CA TRP A 413 -1.43 -18.57 -9.22
C TRP A 413 -2.72 -17.74 -9.22
N THR A 414 -3.58 -17.88 -10.23
CA THR A 414 -4.68 -16.92 -10.48
C THR A 414 -5.67 -16.82 -9.31
N GLY A 415 -5.96 -17.93 -8.64
CA GLY A 415 -6.80 -17.97 -7.45
C GLY A 415 -6.22 -17.13 -6.30
N LEU A 416 -4.96 -17.35 -5.94
CA LEU A 416 -4.30 -16.60 -4.87
C LEU A 416 -4.08 -15.12 -5.21
N ILE A 417 -3.76 -14.81 -6.47
CA ILE A 417 -3.70 -13.43 -6.97
C ILE A 417 -5.04 -12.73 -6.75
N SER A 418 -6.16 -13.38 -7.11
CA SER A 418 -7.50 -12.82 -6.89
C SER A 418 -7.78 -12.52 -5.42
N VAL A 419 -7.35 -13.39 -4.50
CA VAL A 419 -7.50 -13.17 -3.05
C VAL A 419 -6.68 -11.97 -2.59
N LEU A 420 -5.42 -11.87 -3.02
CA LEU A 420 -4.51 -10.79 -2.61
C LEU A 420 -4.94 -9.43 -3.19
N ASP A 421 -5.34 -9.39 -4.46
CA ASP A 421 -5.90 -8.20 -5.09
C ASP A 421 -7.15 -7.72 -4.34
N ARG A 422 -8.02 -8.65 -3.93
CA ARG A 422 -9.19 -8.33 -3.10
C ARG A 422 -8.79 -7.72 -1.76
N ILE A 423 -7.75 -8.25 -1.11
CA ILE A 423 -7.21 -7.69 0.14
C ILE A 423 -6.66 -6.28 -0.09
N PHE A 424 -5.93 -6.02 -1.17
CA PHE A 424 -5.35 -4.71 -1.48
C PHE A 424 -6.43 -3.65 -1.75
N VAL A 425 -7.44 -3.98 -2.53
CA VAL A 425 -8.60 -3.10 -2.77
C VAL A 425 -9.32 -2.77 -1.45
N VAL A 426 -9.44 -3.74 -0.56
CA VAL A 426 -10.10 -3.52 0.73
C VAL A 426 -9.23 -2.68 1.66
N ALA A 427 -7.91 -2.94 1.68
CA ALA A 427 -6.93 -2.15 2.43
C ALA A 427 -6.95 -0.66 2.03
N SER A 428 -7.00 -0.38 0.72
CA SER A 428 -7.01 0.98 0.18
C SER A 428 -8.28 1.77 0.54
N SER A 429 -9.40 1.06 0.72
CA SER A 429 -10.67 1.63 1.17
C SER A 429 -10.70 2.05 2.65
N ILE A 430 -9.72 1.63 3.44
CA ILE A 430 -9.62 1.99 4.85
C ILE A 430 -8.84 3.29 4.94
N ASP A 431 -9.47 4.36 5.42
CA ASP A 431 -8.78 5.64 5.60
C ASP A 431 -7.65 5.54 6.64
N HIS A 432 -6.62 6.35 6.44
CA HIS A 432 -5.67 6.65 7.50
C HIS A 432 -6.32 7.58 8.53
N ALA A 433 -5.88 7.49 9.79
CA ALA A 433 -6.03 8.60 10.70
C ALA A 433 -5.35 9.85 10.07
N PRO A 434 -5.93 11.05 10.17
CA PRO A 434 -5.35 12.25 9.57
C PRO A 434 -3.90 12.42 10.06
N THR A 435 -2.98 12.59 9.11
CA THR A 435 -1.56 12.81 9.39
C THR A 435 -1.30 14.29 9.21
N TYR A 436 -1.55 15.06 10.27
CA TYR A 436 -1.13 16.45 10.30
C TYR A 436 0.40 16.47 10.27
N LEU A 437 0.98 17.12 9.25
CA LEU A 437 2.39 17.45 9.28
C LEU A 437 2.57 18.42 10.44
N ASN A 438 3.34 18.03 11.45
CA ASN A 438 3.81 19.01 12.43
C ASN A 438 4.78 19.91 11.68
N TYR A 439 4.38 21.17 11.47
CA TYR A 439 5.23 22.24 10.99
C TYR A 439 6.55 22.24 11.76
N ARG A 440 7.66 22.33 11.03
CA ARG A 440 8.99 22.48 11.60
C ARG A 440 9.18 23.84 12.23
#